data_AF-A0A819SQT3-F1
#
_entry.id   AF-A0A819SQT3-F1
#
_cell.length_a   1.000
_cell.length_b   1.000
_cell.length_c   1.000
_cell.angle_alpha   90.00
_cell.angle_beta   90.00
_cell.angle_gamma   90.00
#
_symmetry.space_group_name_H-M   'P 1'
#
loop_
_entity.id
_entity.type
_entity.pdbx_description
1 polymer ?
#
loop_
_entity_poly.entity_id
_entity_poly.type
_entity_poly.pdbx_seq_one_letter_code
_entity_poly.pdbx_strand_id
1 'polypeptide(L)'
;MLEVQPGQEIPCRISTATLYGRVYPTIQAVLLIYSIGEGASNSTAYVGACQGYTDGVLHYPLYYILMDVFRDQNSQSMEKLAQQVKVNNESFNDTTLCDIFLDNHDLPRFLNQTKNEVLIRNALIYLMFSDGIPILYYGTEQGFIGNNSNQTLHLGEP
;
A
#
# COMPACT_ATOMS: atom_id res chain seq x y z
N MET A 1 11.54 17.87 14.79
CA MET A 1 10.18 18.03 15.35
C MET A 1 9.46 18.95 14.37
N LEU A 2 8.60 18.42 13.51
CA LEU A 2 7.85 19.22 12.53
C LEU A 2 6.66 19.83 13.27
N GLU A 3 6.68 21.14 13.51
CA GLU A 3 5.52 21.87 14.04
C GLU A 3 4.46 21.99 12.94
N VAL A 4 3.30 21.38 13.18
CA VAL A 4 2.12 21.54 12.34
C VAL A 4 1.61 22.97 12.49
N GLN A 5 1.54 23.71 11.39
CA GLN A 5 1.09 25.10 11.41
C GLN A 5 -0.45 25.17 11.56
N PRO A 6 -1.00 26.19 12.25
CA PRO A 6 -2.44 26.38 12.34
C PRO A 6 -3.08 26.50 10.94
N GLY A 7 -4.09 25.66 10.66
CA GLY A 7 -4.75 25.59 9.35
C GLY A 7 -4.17 24.56 8.38
N GLN A 8 -3.14 23.81 8.79
CA GLN A 8 -2.63 22.69 7.99
C GLN A 8 -3.55 21.48 8.14
N GLU A 9 -4.20 21.09 7.04
CA GLU A 9 -4.93 19.84 6.92
C GLU A 9 -3.95 18.68 7.09
N ILE A 10 -4.14 17.86 8.12
CA ILE A 10 -3.37 16.63 8.32
C ILE A 10 -4.21 15.49 7.75
N PRO A 11 -3.77 14.81 6.68
CA PRO A 11 -4.47 13.64 6.18
C PRO A 11 -4.65 12.56 7.25
N CYS A 12 -5.73 11.78 7.15
CA CYS A 12 -5.99 10.69 8.08
C CYS A 12 -6.00 9.32 7.39
N ARG A 13 -5.44 8.31 8.06
CA ARG A 13 -5.54 6.91 7.64
C ARG A 13 -6.64 6.24 8.45
N ILE A 14 -7.65 5.73 7.76
CA ILE A 14 -8.82 5.10 8.34
C ILE A 14 -8.69 3.59 8.18
N SER A 15 -8.53 2.90 9.31
CA SER A 15 -8.57 1.43 9.30
C SER A 15 -9.98 0.93 9.03
N THR A 16 -10.08 -0.20 8.33
CA THR A 16 -11.34 -0.93 8.15
C THR A 16 -12.43 -0.10 7.46
N ALA A 17 -12.05 0.67 6.43
CA ALA A 17 -12.95 1.51 5.66
C ALA A 17 -14.03 0.71 4.89
N THR A 18 -13.76 -0.57 4.68
CA THR A 18 -14.62 -1.51 3.95
C THR A 18 -15.86 -1.98 4.69
N LEU A 19 -15.90 -1.92 6.02
CA LEU A 19 -17.00 -2.52 6.79
C LEU A 19 -18.21 -1.59 7.01
N TYR A 20 -18.10 -0.30 6.69
CA TYR A 20 -19.14 0.69 7.01
C TYR A 20 -19.34 1.75 5.92
N GLY A 21 -19.76 1.35 4.71
CA GLY A 21 -20.04 2.25 3.59
C GLY A 21 -21.06 3.38 3.86
N ARG A 22 -21.78 3.33 4.99
CA ARG A 22 -22.73 4.40 5.42
C ARG A 22 -22.10 5.45 6.34
N VAL A 23 -21.00 5.11 7.02
CA VAL A 23 -20.38 5.98 8.05
C VAL A 23 -19.27 6.84 7.43
N TYR A 24 -18.49 6.28 6.50
CA TYR A 24 -17.32 6.97 5.94
C TYR A 24 -17.62 8.23 5.12
N PRO A 25 -18.65 8.27 4.25
CA PRO A 25 -19.01 9.51 3.56
C PRO A 25 -19.39 10.63 4.54
N THR A 26 -19.96 10.28 5.70
CA THR A 26 -20.33 11.26 6.74
C THR A 26 -19.10 11.78 7.47
N ILE A 27 -18.13 10.92 7.79
CA ILE A 27 -16.85 11.34 8.40
C ILE A 27 -16.07 12.22 7.43
N GLN A 28 -15.99 11.82 6.16
CA GLN A 28 -15.30 12.58 5.11
C GLN A 28 -15.90 13.97 4.93
N ALA A 29 -17.23 14.07 4.87
CA ALA A 29 -17.94 15.34 4.74
C ALA A 29 -17.73 16.31 5.92
N VAL A 30 -17.35 15.80 7.10
CA VAL A 30 -17.09 16.63 8.29
C VAL A 30 -15.62 17.02 8.40
N LEU A 31 -14.71 16.12 8.06
CA LEU A 31 -13.28 16.35 8.23
C LEU A 31 -12.67 17.21 7.12
N LEU A 32 -13.19 17.12 5.88
CA LEU A 32 -12.70 17.90 4.72
C LEU A 32 -11.19 17.79 4.47
N ILE A 33 -10.58 16.67 4.85
CA ILE A 33 -9.16 16.35 4.65
C ILE A 33 -9.04 15.07 3.83
N TYR A 34 -7.88 14.86 3.19
CA TYR A 34 -7.58 13.60 2.52
C TYR A 34 -7.72 12.40 3.48
N SER A 35 -8.53 11.42 3.11
CA SER A 35 -8.68 10.17 3.86
C SER A 35 -8.32 8.92 3.05
N ILE A 36 -7.58 8.03 3.72
CA ILE A 36 -7.14 6.76 3.17
C ILE A 36 -7.99 5.65 3.76
N GLY A 37 -8.71 4.92 2.91
CA GLY A 37 -9.50 3.77 3.31
C GLY A 37 -8.72 2.45 3.21
N GLU A 38 -8.73 1.65 4.27
CA GLU A 38 -8.18 0.30 4.24
C GLU A 38 -9.24 -0.75 3.88
N GLY A 39 -9.06 -1.39 2.71
CA GLY A 39 -9.78 -2.59 2.32
C GLY A 39 -8.83 -3.76 2.05
N ALA A 40 -8.54 -4.56 3.09
CA ALA A 40 -7.60 -5.68 3.02
C ALA A 40 -8.11 -6.86 2.18
N SER A 41 -8.10 -6.70 0.85
CA SER A 41 -8.54 -7.69 -0.13
C SER A 41 -7.67 -7.63 -1.39
N ASN A 42 -7.48 -8.78 -2.03
CA ASN A 42 -6.80 -8.87 -3.33
C ASN A 42 -7.72 -8.53 -4.53
N SER A 43 -9.02 -8.29 -4.30
CA SER A 43 -9.98 -8.00 -5.37
C SER A 43 -9.93 -6.53 -5.78
N THR A 44 -9.45 -6.24 -7.00
CA THR A 44 -9.41 -4.87 -7.53
C THR A 44 -10.79 -4.22 -7.58
N ALA A 45 -11.82 -4.97 -7.98
CA ALA A 45 -13.18 -4.45 -8.05
C ALA A 45 -13.72 -4.05 -6.67
N TYR A 46 -13.41 -4.85 -5.64
CA TYR A 46 -13.85 -4.56 -4.28
C TYR A 46 -13.13 -3.32 -3.70
N VAL A 47 -11.80 -3.26 -3.83
CA VAL A 47 -11.01 -2.13 -3.31
C VAL A 47 -11.26 -0.86 -4.13
N GLY A 48 -11.43 -0.97 -5.45
CA GLY A 48 -11.81 0.15 -6.31
C GLY A 48 -13.17 0.75 -5.95
N ALA A 49 -14.16 -0.10 -5.65
CA ALA A 49 -15.45 0.37 -5.14
C ALA A 49 -15.34 1.12 -3.80
N CYS A 50 -14.29 0.86 -3.01
CA CYS A 50 -14.06 1.56 -1.73
C CYS A 50 -13.66 3.03 -1.91
N GLN A 51 -13.03 3.37 -3.04
CA GLN A 51 -12.71 4.76 -3.40
C GLN A 51 -13.98 5.59 -3.66
N GLY A 52 -15.15 4.97 -3.75
CA GLY A 52 -16.44 5.68 -3.73
C GLY A 52 -16.80 6.25 -2.35
N TYR A 53 -16.13 5.83 -1.27
CA TYR A 53 -16.44 6.23 0.11
C TYR A 53 -15.33 7.03 0.81
N THR A 54 -14.09 6.98 0.29
CA THR A 54 -12.89 7.70 0.77
C THR A 54 -12.13 8.29 -0.43
N ASP A 55 -11.28 9.29 -0.23
CA ASP A 55 -10.56 9.91 -1.36
C ASP A 55 -9.53 8.95 -1.96
N GLY A 56 -8.79 8.27 -1.08
CA GLY A 56 -7.80 7.26 -1.41
C GLY A 56 -8.07 5.93 -0.75
N VAL A 57 -7.35 4.91 -1.19
CA VAL A 57 -7.45 3.55 -0.65
C VAL A 57 -6.09 2.88 -0.60
N LEU A 58 -5.89 2.04 0.42
CA LEU A 58 -4.68 1.24 0.54
C LEU A 58 -4.69 0.13 -0.52
N HIS A 59 -3.71 0.16 -1.43
CA HIS A 59 -3.73 -0.55 -2.70
C HIS A 59 -3.32 -2.03 -2.59
N TYR A 60 -4.05 -2.82 -1.80
CA TYR A 60 -3.80 -4.25 -1.61
C TYR A 60 -3.73 -5.07 -2.91
N PRO A 61 -4.61 -4.88 -3.92
CA PRO A 61 -4.51 -5.60 -5.19
C PRO A 61 -3.14 -5.46 -5.86
N LEU A 62 -2.59 -4.24 -5.88
CA LEU A 62 -1.25 -3.99 -6.42
C LEU A 62 -0.16 -4.60 -5.55
N TYR A 63 -0.27 -4.53 -4.22
CA TYR A 63 0.66 -5.20 -3.30
C TYR A 63 0.85 -6.69 -3.65
N TYR A 64 -0.23 -7.45 -3.84
CA TYR A 64 -0.11 -8.88 -4.15
C TYR A 64 0.60 -9.14 -5.49
N ILE A 65 0.37 -8.30 -6.49
CA ILE A 65 1.06 -8.40 -7.78
C ILE A 65 2.55 -8.03 -7.64
N LEU A 66 2.88 -7.01 -6.85
CA LEU A 66 4.28 -6.65 -6.58
C LEU A 66 5.02 -7.77 -5.85
N MET A 67 4.37 -8.43 -4.89
CA MET A 67 4.94 -9.61 -4.23
C MET A 67 5.17 -10.76 -5.24
N ASP A 68 4.22 -11.01 -6.13
CA ASP A 68 4.34 -12.07 -7.14
C ASP A 68 5.40 -11.81 -8.22
N VAL A 69 5.78 -10.55 -8.43
CA VAL A 69 6.77 -10.12 -9.44
C VAL A 69 8.17 -9.95 -8.83
N PHE A 70 8.28 -9.43 -7.62
CA PHE A 70 9.57 -9.05 -7.02
C PHE A 70 10.07 -9.98 -5.90
N ARG A 71 9.35 -11.04 -5.52
CA ARG A 71 9.83 -11.96 -4.46
C ARG A 71 10.96 -12.90 -4.87
N ASP A 72 10.94 -13.41 -6.10
CA ASP A 72 11.87 -14.43 -6.60
C ASP A 72 12.33 -14.11 -8.03
N GLN A 73 13.49 -14.58 -8.46
CA GLN A 73 13.94 -14.48 -9.86
C GLN A 73 13.11 -15.34 -10.82
N ASN A 74 12.46 -16.39 -10.32
CA ASN A 74 11.49 -17.20 -11.08
C ASN A 74 10.05 -16.67 -10.97
N SER A 75 9.89 -15.46 -10.44
CA SER A 75 8.60 -14.79 -10.27
C SER A 75 7.88 -14.56 -11.59
N GLN A 76 6.60 -14.23 -11.47
CA GLN A 76 5.73 -14.06 -12.62
C GLN A 76 6.17 -12.88 -13.48
N SER A 77 5.87 -12.97 -14.78
CA SER A 77 6.22 -11.99 -15.81
C SER A 77 5.74 -10.58 -15.46
N MET A 78 6.54 -9.56 -15.83
CA MET A 78 6.16 -8.14 -15.81
C MET A 78 4.88 -7.84 -16.60
N GLU A 79 4.47 -8.75 -17.48
CA GLU A 79 3.17 -8.70 -18.16
C GLU A 79 2.00 -8.69 -17.19
N LYS A 80 2.09 -9.39 -16.05
CA LYS A 80 1.03 -9.36 -15.04
C LYS A 80 0.93 -8.01 -14.35
N LEU A 81 2.06 -7.37 -14.09
CA LEU A 81 2.09 -6.00 -13.58
C LEU A 81 1.47 -5.03 -14.60
N ALA A 82 1.85 -5.14 -15.87
CA ALA A 82 1.26 -4.32 -16.93
C ALA A 82 -0.25 -4.55 -17.10
N GLN A 83 -0.71 -5.80 -16.96
CA GLN A 83 -2.14 -6.12 -16.98
C GLN A 83 -2.85 -5.56 -15.74
N GLN A 84 -2.26 -5.67 -14.55
CA GLN A 84 -2.84 -5.12 -13.33
C GLN A 84 -2.98 -3.60 -13.42
N VAL A 85 -2.01 -2.89 -14.00
CA VAL A 85 -2.11 -1.44 -14.22
C VAL A 85 -3.33 -1.10 -15.10
N LYS A 86 -3.59 -1.89 -16.15
CA LYS A 86 -4.80 -1.70 -16.98
C LYS A 86 -6.08 -1.93 -16.18
N VAL A 87 -6.15 -3.03 -15.42
CA VAL A 87 -7.31 -3.34 -14.58
C VAL A 87 -7.54 -2.26 -13.51
N ASN A 88 -6.47 -1.71 -12.94
CA ASN A 88 -6.54 -0.62 -11.97
C ASN A 88 -7.15 0.64 -12.60
N ASN A 89 -6.68 1.04 -13.80
CA ASN A 89 -7.21 2.21 -14.50
C ASN A 89 -8.69 2.08 -14.88
N GLU A 90 -9.23 0.86 -14.93
CA GLU A 90 -10.66 0.60 -15.17
C GLU A 90 -11.48 0.49 -13.88
N SER A 91 -10.86 0.13 -12.75
CA SER A 91 -11.56 -0.21 -11.50
C SER A 91 -11.54 0.91 -10.45
N PHE A 92 -10.53 1.77 -10.47
CA PHE A 92 -10.38 2.90 -9.56
C PHE A 92 -10.86 4.19 -10.23
N ASN A 93 -11.43 5.10 -9.45
CA ASN A 93 -11.83 6.41 -9.95
C ASN A 93 -10.60 7.26 -10.28
N ASP A 94 -9.56 7.18 -9.44
CA ASP A 94 -8.28 7.87 -9.63
C ASP A 94 -7.15 7.04 -9.00
N THR A 95 -6.32 6.43 -9.83
CA THR A 95 -5.18 5.61 -9.36
C THR A 95 -4.08 6.42 -8.70
N THR A 96 -4.00 7.74 -8.95
CA THR A 96 -3.00 8.63 -8.35
C THR A 96 -3.26 8.92 -6.88
N LEU A 97 -4.49 8.68 -6.41
CA LEU A 97 -4.92 8.78 -5.01
C LEU A 97 -4.87 7.43 -4.29
N CYS A 98 -4.44 6.34 -4.95
CA CYS A 98 -4.27 5.07 -4.28
C CYS A 98 -2.94 5.03 -3.53
N ASP A 99 -2.97 4.59 -2.27
CA ASP A 99 -1.75 4.48 -1.46
C ASP A 99 -1.07 3.14 -1.72
N ILE A 100 0.12 3.20 -2.29
CA ILE A 100 0.90 2.02 -2.70
C ILE A 100 1.92 1.68 -1.63
N PHE A 101 2.13 0.39 -1.38
CA PHE A 101 3.01 -0.10 -0.33
C PHE A 101 3.61 -1.46 -0.70
N LEU A 102 4.77 -1.77 -0.11
CA LEU A 102 5.42 -3.08 -0.24
C LEU A 102 5.25 -3.95 1.00
N ASP A 103 5.06 -3.33 2.17
CA ASP A 103 4.78 -4.00 3.42
C ASP A 103 4.07 -3.06 4.39
N ASN A 104 3.49 -3.65 5.43
CA ASN A 104 2.82 -2.93 6.51
C ASN A 104 2.91 -3.74 7.82
N HIS A 105 2.15 -3.35 8.83
CA HIS A 105 2.16 -3.99 10.14
C HIS A 105 1.41 -5.33 10.19
N ASP A 106 0.47 -5.57 9.26
CA ASP A 106 -0.40 -6.76 9.24
C ASP A 106 0.17 -7.92 8.41
N LEU A 107 1.11 -7.61 7.53
CA LEU A 107 1.71 -8.54 6.58
C LEU A 107 3.18 -8.81 6.95
N PRO A 108 3.74 -9.95 6.52
CA PRO A 108 5.17 -10.17 6.65
C PRO A 108 5.92 -9.09 5.86
N ARG A 109 7.08 -8.65 6.37
CA ARG A 109 7.88 -7.65 5.67
C ARG A 109 8.29 -8.14 4.29
N PHE A 110 8.41 -7.22 3.34
CA PHE A 110 8.82 -7.58 1.98
C PHE A 110 10.23 -8.18 1.96
N LEU A 111 11.12 -7.64 2.78
CA LEU A 111 12.49 -8.13 2.95
C LEU A 111 12.56 -9.54 3.56
N ASN A 112 11.48 -10.03 4.19
CA ASN A 112 11.38 -11.43 4.61
C ASN A 112 11.17 -12.38 3.42
N GLN A 113 10.54 -11.89 2.34
CA GLN A 113 10.16 -12.69 1.17
C GLN A 113 11.32 -12.93 0.20
N THR A 114 12.30 -12.02 0.18
CA THR A 114 13.43 -12.11 -0.74
C THR A 114 14.71 -11.57 -0.11
N LYS A 115 15.84 -12.23 -0.40
CA LYS A 115 17.18 -11.75 -0.05
C LYS A 115 17.92 -11.14 -1.25
N ASN A 116 17.25 -11.05 -2.39
CA ASN A 116 17.86 -10.53 -3.61
C ASN A 116 17.81 -9.00 -3.61
N GLU A 117 18.95 -8.35 -3.35
CA GLU A 117 19.04 -6.89 -3.30
C GLU A 117 18.60 -6.20 -4.58
N VAL A 118 18.79 -6.82 -5.76
CA VAL A 118 18.38 -6.23 -7.04
C VAL A 118 16.86 -6.16 -7.13
N LEU A 119 16.16 -7.24 -6.73
CA LEU A 119 14.71 -7.25 -6.70
C LEU A 119 14.15 -6.27 -5.67
N ILE A 120 14.80 -6.18 -4.51
CA ILE A 120 14.42 -5.23 -3.44
C ILE A 120 14.49 -3.79 -3.94
N ARG A 121 15.62 -3.41 -4.55
CA ARG A 121 15.82 -2.05 -5.08
C ARG A 121 14.82 -1.75 -6.19
N ASN A 122 14.55 -2.70 -7.09
CA ASN A 122 13.57 -2.50 -8.15
C ASN A 122 12.14 -2.32 -7.61
N ALA A 123 11.75 -3.08 -6.60
CA ALA A 123 10.44 -2.92 -5.96
C ALA A 123 10.33 -1.55 -5.26
N LEU A 124 11.38 -1.10 -4.56
CA LEU A 124 11.42 0.23 -3.94
C LEU A 124 11.39 1.36 -4.97
N ILE A 125 12.07 1.19 -6.10
CA ILE A 125 11.98 2.15 -7.22
C ILE A 125 10.55 2.17 -7.77
N TYR A 126 9.93 1.02 -7.98
CA TYR A 126 8.54 0.98 -8.42
C TYR A 126 7.63 1.73 -7.43
N LEU A 127 7.77 1.44 -6.13
CA LEU A 127 7.02 2.12 -5.06
C LEU A 127 7.14 3.64 -5.15
N MET A 128 8.34 4.18 -5.40
CA MET A 128 8.56 5.64 -5.38
C MET A 128 8.16 6.35 -6.68
N PHE A 129 8.04 5.63 -7.79
CA PHE A 129 7.88 6.23 -9.13
C PHE A 129 6.63 5.79 -9.89
N SER A 130 5.83 4.85 -9.36
CA SER A 130 4.55 4.47 -9.96
C SER A 130 3.41 5.39 -9.53
N ASP A 131 2.29 5.34 -10.24
CA ASP A 131 1.07 6.07 -9.88
C ASP A 131 0.58 5.67 -8.48
N GLY A 132 0.24 6.68 -7.68
CA GLY A 132 -0.21 6.55 -6.31
C GLY A 132 0.66 7.30 -5.32
N ILE A 133 0.28 7.26 -4.05
CA ILE A 133 1.04 7.86 -2.95
C ILE A 133 1.93 6.77 -2.31
N PRO A 134 3.27 6.90 -2.34
CA PRO A 134 4.16 5.90 -1.78
C PRO A 134 4.11 5.85 -0.25
N ILE A 135 3.84 4.65 0.29
CA ILE A 135 3.98 4.34 1.71
C ILE A 135 5.16 3.39 1.90
N LEU A 136 6.19 3.89 2.58
CA LEU A 136 7.31 3.09 3.08
C LEU A 136 7.09 2.80 4.57
N TYR A 137 7.02 1.52 4.95
CA TYR A 137 6.88 1.13 6.34
C TYR A 137 8.22 1.19 7.07
N TYR A 138 8.24 1.83 8.25
CA TYR A 138 9.47 2.01 9.03
C TYR A 138 10.18 0.68 9.29
N GLY A 139 11.51 0.71 9.29
CA GLY A 139 12.35 -0.48 9.41
C GLY A 139 12.67 -1.14 8.07
N THR A 140 11.89 -0.90 7.01
CA THR A 140 12.24 -1.39 5.67
C THR A 140 13.52 -0.73 5.17
N GLU A 141 13.72 0.55 5.47
CA GLU A 141 14.98 1.28 5.24
C GLU A 141 16.16 0.77 6.06
N GLN A 142 15.89 0.10 7.19
CA GLN A 142 16.90 -0.49 8.06
C GLN A 142 17.12 -1.99 7.79
N GLY A 143 16.45 -2.58 6.80
CA GLY A 143 16.64 -4.00 6.51
C GLY A 143 15.87 -4.95 7.44
N PHE A 144 14.76 -4.51 8.06
CA PHE A 144 13.96 -5.38 8.92
C PHE A 144 13.27 -6.48 8.12
N ILE A 145 13.37 -7.72 8.59
CA ILE A 145 12.82 -8.95 7.97
C ILE A 145 11.75 -9.62 8.83
N GLY A 146 11.10 -8.84 9.66
CA GLY A 146 10.05 -9.34 10.54
C GLY A 146 8.89 -10.03 9.81
N ASN A 147 8.17 -10.86 10.56
CA ASN A 147 6.94 -11.51 10.14
C ASN A 147 5.78 -11.06 11.03
N ASN A 148 4.58 -11.62 10.81
CA ASN A 148 3.37 -11.26 11.55
C ASN A 148 3.50 -11.34 13.08
N SER A 149 4.42 -12.15 13.60
CA SER A 149 4.63 -12.31 15.05
C SER A 149 5.70 -11.36 15.61
N ASN A 150 6.69 -10.98 14.81
CA ASN A 150 7.73 -10.04 15.21
C ASN A 150 8.22 -9.24 14.00
N GLN A 151 7.83 -7.97 13.94
CA GLN A 151 8.09 -7.04 12.84
C GLN A 151 9.49 -6.39 12.90
N THR A 152 10.35 -6.70 13.88
CA THR A 152 11.61 -5.98 14.13
C THR A 152 12.88 -6.81 13.94
N LEU A 153 12.75 -8.03 13.43
CA LEU A 153 13.90 -8.91 13.15
C LEU A 153 14.84 -8.29 12.12
N HIS A 154 16.16 -8.48 12.28
CA HIS A 154 17.18 -7.96 11.37
C HIS A 154 17.80 -9.07 10.53
N LEU A 155 18.27 -8.76 9.32
CA LEU A 155 19.07 -9.68 8.51
C LEU A 155 20.37 -10.06 9.26
N GLY A 156 20.42 -11.27 9.82
CA GLY A 156 21.63 -11.83 10.43
C GLY A 156 21.57 -12.08 11.94
N GLU A 157 20.46 -11.76 12.60
CA GLU A 157 20.22 -12.19 13.98
C GLU A 157 19.57 -13.60 14.00
N PRO A 158 19.99 -14.51 14.89
CA PRO A 158 19.50 -15.89 14.97
C PRO A 158 18.03 -16.02 15.37
#